data_AF-A0A1V0UQN2-F1
#
_entry.id   AF-A0A1V0UQN2-F1
#
_cell.length_a   1.000
_cell.length_b   1.000
_cell.length_c   1.000
_cell.angle_alpha   90.00
_cell.angle_beta   90.00
_cell.angle_gamma   90.00
#
_symmetry.space_group_name_H-M   'P 1'
#
loop_
_entity.id
_entity.type
_entity.pdbx_description
1 polymer ?
#
loop_
_entity_poly.entity_id
_entity_poly.type
_entity_poly.pdbx_seq_one_letter_code
_entity_poly.pdbx_strand_id
1 'polypeptide(L)'
;MVEGTLSSDRHFVSAFIYAAYGSCPSTVRAGIMGMVGLHAVRKGIRSDALHAVALVAWIMLVWEPEYLLDIGFQLSFLVTIGLIVLVPRVSTLLPIPAVSLRNTIAMTFVAQAVSFPVTIYYFNQFSLLSWLANALLVPVFSMISFPAGLAALAAGIIWIPLGKIAAVVAEIGNWLAFKTIAFLTMTGGWVTIWPSPSLWWIMAYSALAILLYGAINQWISVKKAASARDAFLRFEAGRFVWFRTSAEALRVVIFCLLSFALLLITGYGPAFFPRTATVNMIDVGQGDSLLIRTSGGATLLVDGGGAMTFQKPGEAWKTRKNPYEVGKKLLVPLLKKKGIHQLDYVILTHQDTDHSKGLQAVVEEIPVKRFIFNGTFKANADNEKLFSTILKKRIPLIGG
;
A
#
# COMPACT_ATOMS: atom_id res chain seq x y z
N MET A 1 -18.72 -3.12 -45.08
CA MET A 1 -17.62 -3.45 -44.14
C MET A 1 -17.58 -2.59 -42.86
N VAL A 2 -18.52 -1.66 -42.63
CA VAL A 2 -18.52 -0.77 -41.44
C VAL A 2 -19.50 -1.23 -40.34
N GLU A 3 -20.48 -2.09 -40.65
CA GLU A 3 -21.46 -2.57 -39.66
C GLU A 3 -20.99 -3.78 -38.82
N GLY A 4 -20.04 -4.57 -39.31
CA GLY A 4 -19.53 -5.75 -38.59
C GLY A 4 -18.65 -5.43 -37.38
N THR A 5 -18.02 -4.25 -37.34
CA THR A 5 -17.15 -3.81 -36.24
C THR A 5 -17.93 -3.15 -35.10
N LEU A 6 -19.07 -2.51 -35.39
CA LEU A 6 -19.95 -1.88 -34.40
C LEU A 6 -20.68 -2.90 -33.50
N SER A 7 -20.95 -4.09 -34.02
CA SER A 7 -21.54 -5.21 -33.27
C SER A 7 -20.56 -5.78 -32.24
N SER A 8 -19.31 -6.04 -32.65
CA SER A 8 -18.25 -6.58 -31.79
C SER A 8 -17.97 -5.69 -30.57
N ASP A 9 -17.91 -4.36 -30.76
CA ASP A 9 -17.64 -3.41 -29.68
C ASP A 9 -18.77 -3.39 -28.64
N ARG A 10 -20.05 -3.52 -29.04
CA ARG A 10 -21.17 -3.56 -28.10
C ARG A 10 -21.16 -4.82 -27.25
N HIS A 11 -20.85 -5.97 -27.86
CA HIS A 11 -20.77 -7.25 -27.16
C HIS A 11 -19.60 -7.29 -26.16
N PHE A 12 -18.45 -6.70 -26.51
CA PHE A 12 -17.29 -6.63 -25.63
C PHE A 12 -17.52 -5.67 -24.44
N VAL A 13 -18.13 -4.50 -24.70
CA VAL A 13 -18.50 -3.54 -23.66
C VAL A 13 -19.55 -4.13 -22.72
N SER A 14 -20.59 -4.80 -23.25
CA SER A 14 -21.61 -5.45 -22.41
C SER A 14 -21.03 -6.61 -21.58
N ALA A 15 -20.11 -7.39 -22.14
CA ALA A 15 -19.45 -8.50 -21.43
C ALA A 15 -18.52 -7.99 -20.32
N PHE A 16 -17.79 -6.89 -20.56
CA PHE A 16 -16.96 -6.27 -19.54
C PHE A 16 -17.80 -5.67 -18.41
N ILE A 17 -18.91 -4.99 -18.73
CA ILE A 17 -19.83 -4.42 -17.71
C ILE A 17 -20.45 -5.54 -16.86
N TYR A 18 -20.80 -6.68 -17.46
CA TYR A 18 -21.30 -7.85 -16.71
C TYR A 18 -20.24 -8.51 -15.83
N ALA A 19 -18.99 -8.60 -16.30
CA ALA A 19 -17.85 -9.10 -15.51
C ALA A 19 -17.42 -8.12 -14.41
N ALA A 20 -17.72 -6.83 -14.57
CA ALA A 20 -17.42 -5.77 -13.62
C ALA A 20 -18.36 -5.78 -12.40
N TYR A 21 -19.58 -6.30 -12.54
CA TYR A 21 -20.56 -6.50 -11.47
C TYR A 21 -20.04 -7.55 -10.46
N GLY A 22 -19.29 -7.08 -9.46
CA GLY A 22 -18.64 -7.91 -8.42
C GLY A 22 -17.12 -7.81 -8.39
N SER A 23 -16.51 -7.01 -9.27
CA SER A 23 -15.06 -6.77 -9.28
C SER A 23 -14.66 -5.57 -8.42
N CYS A 24 -13.44 -5.56 -7.90
CA CYS A 24 -12.91 -4.41 -7.15
C CYS A 24 -12.96 -3.13 -8.02
N PRO A 25 -13.24 -1.94 -7.44
CA PRO A 25 -13.33 -0.68 -8.18
C PRO A 25 -12.10 -0.35 -9.05
N SER A 26 -10.93 -0.88 -8.67
CA SER A 26 -9.70 -0.79 -9.44
C SER A 26 -9.75 -1.50 -10.79
N THR A 27 -10.37 -2.69 -10.85
CA THR A 27 -10.54 -3.48 -12.08
C THR A 27 -11.54 -2.82 -13.01
N VAL A 28 -12.66 -2.33 -12.47
CA VAL A 28 -13.69 -1.58 -13.22
C VAL A 28 -13.06 -0.36 -13.90
N ARG A 29 -12.30 0.44 -13.15
CA ARG A 29 -11.59 1.61 -13.69
C ARG A 29 -10.59 1.24 -14.78
N ALA A 30 -9.78 0.20 -14.58
CA ALA A 30 -8.78 -0.21 -15.56
C ALA A 30 -9.41 -0.56 -16.91
N GLY A 31 -10.56 -1.25 -16.90
CA GLY A 31 -11.27 -1.53 -18.14
C GLY A 31 -12.02 -0.33 -18.71
N ILE A 32 -12.64 0.53 -17.91
CA ILE A 32 -13.26 1.77 -18.43
C ILE A 32 -12.18 2.68 -19.05
N MET A 33 -11.04 2.88 -18.38
CA MET A 33 -9.89 3.62 -18.92
C MET A 33 -9.38 3.00 -20.22
N GLY A 34 -9.27 1.67 -20.27
CA GLY A 34 -8.87 0.94 -21.48
C GLY A 34 -9.84 1.15 -22.64
N MET A 35 -11.15 1.11 -22.38
CA MET A 35 -12.20 1.35 -23.37
C MET A 35 -12.19 2.80 -23.87
N VAL A 36 -12.13 3.77 -22.96
CA VAL A 36 -12.04 5.20 -23.31
C VAL A 36 -10.77 5.49 -24.11
N GLY A 37 -9.63 4.91 -23.72
CA GLY A 37 -8.37 5.05 -24.43
C GLY A 37 -8.40 4.44 -25.84
N LEU A 38 -8.92 3.22 -25.98
CA LEU A 38 -9.05 2.55 -27.27
C LEU A 38 -10.01 3.30 -28.21
N HIS A 39 -11.10 3.83 -27.66
CA HIS A 39 -12.06 4.65 -28.41
C HIS A 39 -11.45 5.98 -28.87
N ALA A 40 -10.65 6.62 -28.02
CA ALA A 40 -9.94 7.86 -28.37
C ALA A 40 -8.92 7.64 -29.49
N VAL A 41 -8.12 6.55 -29.41
CA VAL A 41 -7.17 6.16 -30.46
C VAL A 41 -7.90 5.90 -31.79
N ARG A 42 -9.02 5.16 -31.75
CA ARG A 42 -9.83 4.84 -32.94
C ARG A 42 -10.43 6.08 -33.61
N LYS A 43 -10.87 7.07 -32.83
CA LYS A 43 -11.42 8.33 -33.37
C LYS A 43 -10.36 9.37 -33.71
N GLY A 44 -9.06 9.07 -33.53
CA GLY A 44 -7.98 10.04 -33.71
C GLY A 44 -8.05 11.22 -32.74
N ILE A 45 -8.82 11.11 -31.65
CA ILE A 45 -9.00 12.17 -30.67
C ILE A 45 -7.76 12.22 -29.81
N ARG A 46 -7.02 13.33 -29.89
CA ARG A 46 -5.93 13.63 -28.96
C ARG A 46 -6.54 14.17 -27.66
N SER A 47 -7.24 13.30 -26.93
CA SER A 47 -7.75 13.66 -25.61
C SER A 47 -6.57 13.91 -24.69
N ASP A 48 -6.52 15.09 -24.07
CA ASP A 48 -5.62 15.31 -22.95
C ASP A 48 -5.93 14.27 -21.86
N ALA A 49 -4.89 13.58 -21.40
CA ALA A 49 -5.01 12.46 -20.47
C ALA A 49 -5.76 12.86 -19.19
N LEU A 50 -5.64 14.12 -18.74
CA LEU A 50 -6.38 14.62 -17.58
C LEU A 50 -7.90 14.68 -17.82
N HIS A 51 -8.32 15.09 -19.02
CA HIS A 51 -9.74 15.12 -19.39
C HIS A 51 -10.32 13.71 -19.47
N ALA A 52 -9.54 12.75 -19.99
CA ALA A 52 -9.94 11.35 -19.98
C ALA A 52 -10.12 10.81 -18.56
N VAL A 53 -9.18 11.09 -17.65
CA VAL A 53 -9.27 10.70 -16.25
C VAL A 53 -10.49 11.34 -15.57
N ALA A 54 -10.72 12.64 -15.80
CA ALA A 54 -11.87 13.35 -15.25
C ALA A 54 -13.21 12.78 -15.75
N LEU A 55 -13.31 12.44 -17.03
CA LEU A 55 -14.49 11.80 -17.61
C LEU A 55 -14.76 10.43 -16.97
N VAL A 56 -13.73 9.59 -16.81
CA VAL A 56 -13.88 8.27 -16.17
C VAL A 56 -14.29 8.42 -14.71
N ALA A 57 -13.69 9.36 -13.96
CA ALA A 57 -14.10 9.66 -12.59
C ALA A 57 -15.58 10.04 -12.54
N TRP A 58 -16.00 10.95 -13.42
CA TRP A 58 -17.39 11.41 -13.50
C TRP A 58 -18.36 10.26 -13.81
N ILE A 59 -18.07 9.41 -14.81
CA ILE A 59 -18.90 8.25 -15.15
C ILE A 59 -19.05 7.29 -13.95
N MET A 60 -17.95 7.00 -13.26
CA MET A 60 -17.97 6.10 -12.10
C MET A 60 -18.80 6.70 -10.95
N LEU A 61 -18.66 8.00 -10.67
CA LEU A 61 -19.40 8.66 -9.59
C LEU A 61 -20.88 8.87 -9.90
N VAL A 62 -21.24 9.02 -11.17
CA VAL A 62 -22.65 9.03 -11.61
C VAL A 62 -23.29 7.65 -11.43
N TRP A 63 -22.51 6.58 -11.62
CA TRP A 63 -23.00 5.21 -11.41
C TRP A 63 -23.17 4.87 -9.94
N GLU A 64 -22.15 5.13 -9.12
CA GLU A 64 -22.17 4.86 -7.69
C GLU A 64 -21.39 5.96 -6.93
N PRO A 65 -22.07 6.88 -6.24
CA PRO A 65 -21.42 7.96 -5.50
C PRO A 65 -20.53 7.47 -4.36
N GLU A 66 -20.81 6.28 -3.81
CA GLU A 66 -20.03 5.67 -2.73
C GLU A 66 -18.58 5.37 -3.13
N TYR A 67 -18.25 5.32 -4.44
CA TYR A 67 -16.87 5.17 -4.90
C TYR A 67 -15.93 6.28 -4.40
N LEU A 68 -16.43 7.46 -4.01
CA LEU A 68 -15.59 8.48 -3.36
C LEU A 68 -14.96 8.00 -2.04
N LEU A 69 -15.63 7.10 -1.33
CA LEU A 69 -15.18 6.55 -0.05
C LEU A 69 -14.32 5.30 -0.23
N ASP A 70 -14.31 4.72 -1.43
CA ASP A 70 -13.49 3.54 -1.73
C ASP A 70 -12.00 3.91 -1.84
N ILE A 71 -11.18 3.19 -1.07
CA ILE A 71 -9.73 3.41 -1.00
C ILE A 71 -9.07 3.09 -2.36
N GLY A 72 -9.57 2.08 -3.07
CA GLY A 72 -9.06 1.68 -4.39
C GLY A 72 -9.35 2.69 -5.50
N PHE A 73 -10.48 3.39 -5.41
CA PHE A 73 -10.81 4.54 -6.23
C PHE A 73 -9.87 5.70 -5.92
N GLN A 74 -9.79 6.13 -4.65
CA GLN A 74 -8.96 7.25 -4.21
C GLN A 74 -7.49 7.09 -4.61
N LEU A 75 -6.88 5.96 -4.24
CA LEU A 75 -5.46 5.71 -4.51
C LEU A 75 -5.16 5.75 -6.00
N SER A 76 -5.99 5.15 -6.84
CA SER A 76 -5.65 5.11 -8.24
C SER A 76 -5.90 6.41 -8.98
N PHE A 77 -6.99 7.13 -8.72
CA PHE A 77 -7.20 8.41 -9.39
C PHE A 77 -6.12 9.40 -8.97
N LEU A 78 -5.78 9.42 -7.68
CA LEU A 78 -4.70 10.25 -7.16
C LEU A 78 -3.35 9.89 -7.81
N VAL A 79 -2.98 8.60 -7.85
CA VAL A 79 -1.71 8.16 -8.47
C VAL A 79 -1.72 8.40 -9.97
N THR A 80 -2.81 8.15 -10.70
CA THR A 80 -2.90 8.39 -12.15
C THR A 80 -2.74 9.87 -12.48
N ILE A 81 -3.43 10.76 -11.76
CA ILE A 81 -3.27 12.22 -11.92
C ILE A 81 -1.84 12.63 -11.57
N GLY A 82 -1.30 12.13 -10.45
CA GLY A 82 0.07 12.37 -10.03
C GLY A 82 1.09 11.95 -11.09
N LEU A 83 0.90 10.77 -11.72
CA LEU A 83 1.77 10.30 -12.78
C LEU A 83 1.72 11.19 -14.01
N ILE A 84 0.52 11.56 -14.50
CA ILE A 84 0.34 12.41 -15.68
C ILE A 84 0.99 13.79 -15.47
N VAL A 85 0.82 14.37 -14.28
CA VAL A 85 1.32 15.73 -13.98
C VAL A 85 2.80 15.73 -13.60
N LEU A 86 3.24 14.81 -12.74
CA LEU A 86 4.56 14.90 -12.11
C LEU A 86 5.64 14.11 -12.87
N VAL A 87 5.33 13.03 -13.60
CA VAL A 87 6.38 12.24 -14.28
C VAL A 87 7.13 13.02 -15.35
N PRO A 88 6.48 13.81 -16.24
CA PRO A 88 7.20 14.64 -17.21
C PRO A 88 8.10 15.67 -16.53
N ARG A 89 7.69 16.16 -15.35
CA ARG A 89 8.41 17.17 -14.57
C ARG A 89 9.61 16.56 -13.84
N VAL A 90 9.41 15.44 -13.15
CA VAL A 90 10.45 14.75 -12.37
C VAL A 90 11.49 14.09 -13.27
N SER A 91 11.10 13.54 -14.42
CA SER A 91 12.04 12.90 -15.35
C SER A 91 13.12 13.86 -15.84
N THR A 92 12.81 15.15 -16.02
CA THR A 92 13.81 16.17 -16.43
C THR A 92 14.85 16.50 -15.35
N LEU A 93 14.59 16.13 -14.09
CA LEU A 93 15.51 16.36 -12.97
C LEU A 93 16.53 15.21 -12.84
N LEU A 94 16.23 14.04 -13.39
CA LEU A 94 17.06 12.84 -13.25
C LEU A 94 18.23 12.89 -14.25
N PRO A 95 19.50 12.75 -13.78
CA PRO A 95 20.68 12.77 -14.64
C PRO A 95 20.91 11.40 -15.32
N ILE A 96 19.88 10.83 -15.95
CA ILE A 96 19.92 9.50 -16.57
C ILE A 96 19.80 9.66 -18.10
N PRO A 97 20.76 9.15 -18.88
CA PRO A 97 20.76 9.32 -20.34
C PRO A 97 19.69 8.46 -21.04
N ALA A 98 19.42 7.25 -20.53
CA ALA A 98 18.43 6.35 -21.10
C ALA A 98 17.00 6.81 -20.78
N VAL A 99 16.28 7.30 -21.80
CA VAL A 99 14.93 7.87 -21.67
C VAL A 99 13.93 6.89 -21.05
N SER A 100 13.95 5.62 -21.49
CA SER A 100 13.06 4.58 -20.96
C SER A 100 13.30 4.36 -19.47
N LEU A 101 14.56 4.14 -19.06
CA LEU A 101 14.92 3.94 -17.66
C LEU A 101 14.59 5.17 -16.79
N ARG A 102 14.85 6.37 -17.31
CA ARG A 102 14.55 7.64 -16.64
C ARG A 102 13.05 7.79 -16.37
N ASN A 103 12.21 7.49 -17.35
CA ASN A 103 10.76 7.55 -17.21
C ASN A 103 10.25 6.48 -16.24
N THR A 104 10.78 5.25 -16.31
CA THR A 104 10.42 4.17 -15.37
C THR A 104 10.75 4.54 -13.93
N ILE A 105 11.94 5.07 -13.66
CA ILE A 105 12.33 5.50 -12.31
C ILE A 105 11.46 6.67 -11.84
N ALA A 106 11.19 7.66 -12.71
CA ALA A 106 10.33 8.78 -12.38
C ALA A 106 8.88 8.33 -12.08
N MET A 107 8.33 7.40 -12.85
CA MET A 107 7.01 6.81 -12.60
C MET A 107 6.97 6.12 -11.24
N THR A 108 7.95 5.27 -10.94
CA THR A 108 8.03 4.57 -9.65
C THR A 108 8.12 5.55 -8.48
N PHE A 109 9.01 6.54 -8.57
CA PHE A 109 9.18 7.53 -7.51
C PHE A 109 7.91 8.36 -7.28
N VAL A 110 7.30 8.87 -8.34
CA VAL A 110 6.06 9.67 -8.27
C VAL A 110 4.91 8.82 -7.71
N ALA A 111 4.74 7.59 -8.18
CA ALA A 111 3.69 6.70 -7.68
C ALA A 111 3.84 6.45 -6.17
N GLN A 112 5.06 6.19 -5.70
CA GLN A 112 5.33 5.97 -4.28
C GLN A 112 5.11 7.27 -3.47
N ALA A 113 5.64 8.41 -3.94
CA ALA A 113 5.50 9.69 -3.24
C ALA A 113 4.04 10.14 -3.10
N VAL A 114 3.22 9.92 -4.13
CA VAL A 114 1.79 10.30 -4.14
C VAL A 114 0.93 9.32 -3.34
N SER A 115 1.20 8.01 -3.43
CA SER A 115 0.44 7.00 -2.69
C SER A 115 0.81 6.90 -1.22
N PHE A 116 2.03 7.31 -0.83
CA PHE A 116 2.56 7.21 0.52
C PHE A 116 1.60 7.74 1.61
N PRO A 117 1.19 9.03 1.62
CA PRO A 117 0.34 9.60 2.67
C PRO A 117 -1.01 8.89 2.80
N VAL A 118 -1.62 8.49 1.67
CA VAL A 118 -2.90 7.77 1.67
C VAL A 118 -2.73 6.35 2.18
N THR A 119 -1.64 5.68 1.81
CA THR A 119 -1.34 4.32 2.25
C THR A 119 -1.12 4.25 3.76
N ILE A 120 -0.34 5.18 4.33
CA ILE A 120 -0.14 5.23 5.79
C ILE A 120 -1.40 5.64 6.55
N TYR A 121 -2.30 6.41 5.93
CA TYR A 121 -3.56 6.82 6.54
C TYR A 121 -4.54 5.66 6.69
N TYR A 122 -4.71 4.84 5.65
CA TYR A 122 -5.66 3.74 5.65
C TYR A 122 -5.09 2.42 6.21
N PHE A 123 -3.82 2.13 5.93
CA PHE A 123 -3.22 0.82 6.25
C PHE A 123 -2.24 0.87 7.41
N ASN A 124 -1.83 2.06 7.86
CA ASN A 124 -0.83 2.25 8.93
C ASN A 124 0.47 1.45 8.73
N GLN A 125 0.76 1.10 7.47
CA GLN A 125 1.92 0.33 7.08
C GLN A 125 2.35 0.73 5.69
N PHE A 126 3.66 0.76 5.46
CA PHE A 126 4.24 1.04 4.15
C PHE A 126 5.37 0.07 3.88
N SER A 127 5.25 -0.71 2.80
CA SER A 127 6.29 -1.66 2.38
C SER A 127 7.29 -0.96 1.48
N LEU A 128 8.51 -0.79 1.97
CA LEU A 128 9.60 -0.19 1.19
C LEU A 128 9.98 -1.03 -0.03
N LEU A 129 9.77 -2.35 0.04
CA LEU A 129 10.01 -3.27 -1.06
C LEU A 129 8.82 -3.40 -2.01
N SER A 130 7.74 -2.61 -1.83
CA SER A 130 6.56 -2.68 -2.69
C SER A 130 6.88 -2.42 -4.16
N TRP A 131 7.76 -1.46 -4.46
CA TRP A 131 8.15 -1.18 -5.85
C TRP A 131 8.91 -2.37 -6.48
N LEU A 132 9.79 -3.02 -5.72
CA LEU A 132 10.54 -4.19 -6.19
C LEU A 132 9.64 -5.41 -6.33
N ALA A 133 8.75 -5.62 -5.35
CA ALA A 133 7.73 -6.65 -5.38
C ALA A 133 6.83 -6.48 -6.60
N ASN A 134 6.33 -5.26 -6.86
CA ASN A 134 5.49 -4.98 -8.01
C ASN A 134 6.27 -5.13 -9.33
N ALA A 135 7.52 -4.68 -9.39
CA ALA A 135 8.35 -4.82 -10.60
C ALA A 135 8.62 -6.30 -10.98
N LEU A 136 8.71 -7.19 -9.99
CA LEU A 136 8.93 -8.63 -10.20
C LEU A 136 7.61 -9.39 -10.38
N LEU A 137 6.64 -9.14 -9.51
CA LEU A 137 5.38 -9.90 -9.46
C LEU A 137 4.41 -9.52 -10.56
N VAL A 138 4.28 -8.22 -10.90
CA VAL A 138 3.30 -7.77 -11.89
C VAL A 138 3.55 -8.40 -13.25
N PRO A 139 4.79 -8.40 -13.83
CA PRO A 139 5.02 -9.05 -15.11
C PRO A 139 4.78 -10.56 -15.08
N VAL A 140 5.15 -11.23 -13.98
CA VAL A 140 4.90 -12.67 -13.81
C VAL A 140 3.40 -12.95 -13.83
N PHE A 141 2.60 -12.20 -13.07
CA PHE A 141 1.16 -12.39 -13.06
C PHE A 141 0.49 -11.97 -14.37
N SER A 142 0.84 -10.81 -14.93
CA SER A 142 0.14 -10.22 -16.07
C SER A 142 0.55 -10.81 -17.41
N MET A 143 1.82 -11.19 -17.58
CA MET A 143 2.35 -11.70 -18.86
C MET A 143 2.41 -13.22 -18.90
N ILE A 144 2.55 -13.89 -17.74
CA ILE A 144 2.70 -15.36 -17.68
C ILE A 144 1.44 -15.99 -17.08
N SER A 145 1.19 -15.80 -15.78
CA SER A 145 0.16 -16.57 -15.07
C SER A 145 -1.26 -16.33 -15.58
N PHE A 146 -1.64 -15.07 -15.82
CA PHE A 146 -3.00 -14.74 -16.25
C PHE A 146 -3.31 -15.19 -17.69
N PRO A 147 -2.47 -14.89 -18.71
CA PRO A 147 -2.72 -15.39 -20.06
C PRO A 147 -2.64 -16.91 -20.15
N ALA A 148 -1.69 -17.55 -19.46
CA ALA A 148 -1.57 -19.00 -19.44
C ALA A 148 -2.75 -19.67 -18.74
N GLY A 149 -3.25 -19.09 -17.64
CA GLY A 149 -4.46 -19.56 -16.96
C GLY A 149 -5.72 -19.43 -17.83
N LEU A 150 -5.87 -18.31 -18.53
CA LEU A 150 -6.99 -18.11 -19.47
C LEU A 150 -6.89 -19.10 -20.65
N ALA A 151 -5.70 -19.29 -21.20
CA ALA A 151 -5.43 -20.26 -22.25
C ALA A 151 -5.69 -21.70 -21.78
N ALA A 152 -5.35 -22.04 -20.53
CA ALA A 152 -5.63 -23.34 -19.93
C ALA A 152 -7.13 -23.60 -19.80
N LEU A 153 -7.91 -22.60 -19.37
CA LEU A 153 -9.37 -22.69 -19.31
C LEU A 153 -9.98 -22.87 -20.71
N ALA A 154 -9.58 -22.03 -21.68
CA ALA A 154 -10.09 -22.10 -23.04
C ALA A 154 -9.73 -23.43 -23.74
N ALA A 155 -8.46 -23.85 -23.63
CA ALA A 155 -7.99 -25.10 -24.20
C ALA A 155 -8.57 -26.33 -23.47
N GLY A 156 -8.82 -26.23 -22.15
CA GLY A 156 -9.42 -27.30 -21.36
C GLY A 156 -10.87 -27.60 -21.73
N ILE A 157 -11.63 -26.59 -22.19
CA ILE A 157 -12.98 -26.77 -22.73
C ILE A 157 -12.96 -27.60 -24.03
N ILE A 158 -11.92 -27.42 -24.85
CA ILE A 158 -11.79 -28.07 -26.16
C ILE A 158 -11.16 -29.46 -26.02
N TRP A 159 -10.03 -29.55 -25.29
CA TRP A 159 -9.27 -30.78 -25.11
C TRP A 159 -8.42 -30.71 -23.83
N ILE A 160 -8.78 -31.54 -22.85
CA ILE A 160 -8.18 -31.55 -21.50
C ILE A 160 -6.63 -31.65 -21.51
N PRO A 161 -5.97 -32.49 -22.34
CA PRO A 161 -4.51 -32.55 -22.41
C PRO A 161 -3.85 -31.25 -22.88
N LEU A 162 -4.48 -30.51 -23.81
CA LEU A 162 -3.96 -29.21 -24.27
C LEU A 162 -4.08 -28.15 -23.17
N GLY A 163 -5.18 -28.19 -22.41
CA GLY A 163 -5.36 -27.37 -21.21
C GLY A 163 -4.27 -27.62 -20.15
N LYS A 164 -3.83 -28.87 -19.97
CA LYS A 164 -2.74 -29.21 -19.03
C LYS A 164 -1.41 -28.54 -19.39
N ILE A 165 -1.06 -28.42 -20.67
CA ILE A 165 0.20 -27.78 -21.09
C ILE A 165 0.19 -26.30 -20.70
N ALA A 166 -0.90 -25.58 -20.99
CA ALA A 166 -1.05 -24.19 -20.58
C ALA A 166 -1.14 -24.03 -19.05
N ALA A 167 -1.74 -25.00 -18.34
CA ALA A 167 -1.80 -25.00 -16.89
C ALA A 167 -0.41 -25.14 -16.24
N VAL A 168 0.49 -25.95 -16.81
CA VAL A 168 1.88 -26.07 -16.31
C VAL A 168 2.62 -24.74 -16.44
N VAL A 169 2.43 -24.01 -17.53
CA VAL A 169 3.03 -22.67 -17.69
C VAL A 169 2.51 -21.70 -16.62
N ALA A 170 1.20 -21.74 -16.33
CA ALA A 170 0.61 -20.94 -15.26
C ALA A 170 1.13 -21.36 -13.88
N GLU A 171 1.34 -22.66 -13.65
CA GLU A 171 1.88 -23.20 -12.40
C GLU A 171 3.32 -22.76 -12.17
N ILE A 172 4.17 -22.77 -13.20
CA ILE A 172 5.55 -22.24 -13.13
C ILE A 172 5.53 -20.75 -12.78
N GLY A 173 4.67 -19.96 -13.44
CA GLY A 173 4.51 -18.53 -13.14
C GLY A 173 4.09 -18.29 -11.69
N ASN A 174 3.12 -19.05 -11.20
CA ASN A 174 2.65 -18.95 -9.82
C ASN A 174 3.71 -19.41 -8.82
N TRP A 175 4.44 -20.49 -9.10
CA TRP A 175 5.54 -20.97 -8.27
C TRP A 175 6.63 -19.90 -8.12
N LEU A 176 7.00 -19.24 -9.24
CA LEU A 176 7.95 -18.13 -9.22
C LEU A 176 7.43 -16.99 -8.35
N ALA A 177 6.17 -16.59 -8.53
CA ALA A 177 5.54 -15.55 -7.72
C ALA A 177 5.54 -15.89 -6.21
N PHE A 178 5.16 -17.12 -5.85
CA PHE A 178 5.18 -17.58 -4.45
C PHE A 178 6.59 -17.58 -3.86
N LYS A 179 7.61 -18.01 -4.62
CA LYS A 179 9.00 -17.93 -4.19
C LYS A 179 9.45 -16.49 -3.97
N THR A 180 9.09 -15.57 -4.86
CA THR A 180 9.40 -14.14 -4.68
C THR A 180 8.73 -13.58 -3.43
N ILE A 181 7.45 -13.90 -3.19
CA ILE A 181 6.72 -13.48 -1.98
C ILE A 181 7.36 -14.07 -0.73
N ALA A 182 7.70 -15.36 -0.74
CA ALA A 182 8.34 -16.03 0.39
C ALA A 182 9.69 -15.39 0.73
N PHE A 183 10.52 -15.11 -0.29
CA PHE A 183 11.79 -14.40 -0.13
C PHE A 183 11.61 -13.00 0.47
N LEU A 184 10.66 -12.22 -0.06
CA LEU A 184 10.33 -10.89 0.44
C LEU A 184 9.80 -10.92 1.89
N THR A 185 9.06 -11.98 2.25
CA THR A 185 8.52 -12.14 3.60
C THR A 185 9.62 -12.56 4.59
N MET A 186 10.59 -13.38 4.15
CA MET A 186 11.73 -13.80 4.98
C MET A 186 12.64 -12.64 5.40
N THR A 187 12.73 -11.58 4.59
CA THR A 187 13.47 -10.36 4.95
C THR A 187 12.66 -9.41 5.86
N GLY A 188 11.50 -9.87 6.36
CA GLY A 188 10.56 -9.05 7.14
C GLY A 188 9.75 -8.07 6.29
N GLY A 189 9.77 -8.21 4.96
CA GLY A 189 9.02 -7.37 4.01
C GLY A 189 9.39 -5.89 3.99
N TRP A 190 10.38 -5.48 4.81
CA TRP A 190 10.74 -4.08 5.11
C TRP A 190 9.48 -3.22 5.25
N VAL A 191 8.52 -3.75 6.00
CA VAL A 191 7.26 -3.08 6.28
C VAL A 191 7.49 -2.15 7.45
N THR A 192 7.34 -0.86 7.18
CA THR A 192 7.38 0.17 8.20
C THR A 192 5.96 0.38 8.72
N ILE A 193 5.78 0.39 10.04
CA ILE A 193 4.49 0.73 10.66
C ILE A 193 4.45 2.26 10.78
N TRP A 194 3.31 2.89 10.48
CA TRP A 194 3.16 4.33 10.58
C TRP A 194 1.91 4.67 11.37
N PRO A 195 1.97 5.64 12.32
CA PRO A 195 0.76 6.17 12.94
C PRO A 195 -0.14 6.81 11.88
N SER A 196 -1.44 6.92 12.16
CA SER A 196 -2.32 7.62 11.22
C SER A 196 -1.91 9.10 11.15
N PRO A 197 -1.48 9.60 9.97
CA PRO A 197 -1.12 11.00 9.82
C PRO A 197 -2.34 11.88 10.03
N SER A 198 -2.12 13.04 10.65
CA SER A 198 -3.14 14.09 10.69
C SER A 198 -3.29 14.74 9.31
N LEU A 199 -4.44 15.35 9.05
CA LEU A 199 -4.67 16.10 7.81
C LEU A 199 -3.59 17.20 7.62
N TRP A 200 -3.18 17.85 8.72
CA TRP A 200 -2.09 18.83 8.73
C TRP A 200 -0.76 18.24 8.29
N TRP A 201 -0.44 17.02 8.74
CA TRP A 201 0.77 16.33 8.33
C TRP A 201 0.77 16.02 6.83
N ILE A 202 -0.37 15.56 6.28
CA ILE A 202 -0.53 15.30 4.85
C ILE A 202 -0.36 16.60 4.04
N MET A 203 -0.99 17.70 4.48
CA MET A 203 -0.82 19.00 3.82
C MET A 203 0.62 19.50 3.87
N ALA A 204 1.30 19.36 5.01
CA ALA A 204 2.71 19.72 5.15
C ALA A 204 3.60 18.87 4.24
N TYR A 205 3.34 17.56 4.16
CA TYR A 205 4.05 16.64 3.27
C TYR A 205 3.90 17.06 1.81
N SER A 206 2.67 17.33 1.35
CA SER A 206 2.39 17.75 -0.02
C SER A 206 3.01 19.12 -0.33
N ALA A 207 2.87 20.10 0.56
CA ALA A 207 3.44 21.44 0.39
C ALA A 207 4.98 21.38 0.29
N LEU A 208 5.61 20.62 1.17
CA LEU A 208 7.07 20.50 1.21
C LEU A 208 7.62 19.72 0.01
N ALA A 209 6.89 18.72 -0.48
CA ALA A 209 7.23 18.04 -1.74
C ALA A 209 7.18 19.00 -2.94
N ILE A 210 6.18 19.88 -3.02
CA ILE A 210 6.07 20.91 -4.07
C ILE A 210 7.22 21.93 -3.96
N LEU A 211 7.51 22.40 -2.74
CA LEU A 211 8.61 23.33 -2.48
C LEU A 211 9.97 22.71 -2.85
N LEU A 212 10.20 21.46 -2.47
CA LEU A 212 11.42 20.73 -2.80
C LEU A 212 11.59 20.59 -4.31
N TYR A 213 10.52 20.22 -5.03
CA TYR A 213 10.53 20.17 -6.49
C TYR A 213 10.89 21.54 -7.10
N GLY A 214 10.25 22.61 -6.62
CA GLY A 214 10.53 23.98 -7.08
C GLY A 214 11.98 24.41 -6.85
N ALA A 215 12.51 24.14 -5.65
CA ALA A 215 13.88 24.45 -5.28
C ALA A 215 14.90 23.69 -6.16
N ILE A 216 14.70 22.39 -6.39
CA ILE A 216 15.57 21.57 -7.25
C ILE A 216 15.54 22.11 -8.69
N ASN A 217 14.35 22.39 -9.23
CA ASN A 217 14.20 22.87 -10.59
C ASN A 217 14.89 24.23 -10.81
N GLN A 218 14.77 25.14 -9.84
CA GLN A 218 15.49 26.42 -9.88
C GLN A 218 17.00 26.25 -9.74
N TRP A 219 17.47 25.39 -8.83
CA TRP A 219 18.90 25.11 -8.69
C TRP A 219 19.52 24.61 -9.99
N ILE A 220 18.86 23.67 -10.68
CA ILE A 220 19.29 23.18 -12.00
C ILE A 220 19.29 24.30 -13.04
N SER A 221 18.26 25.16 -13.02
CA SER A 221 18.15 26.28 -13.96
C SER A 221 19.26 27.32 -13.78
N VAL A 222 19.55 27.70 -12.53
CA VAL A 222 20.63 28.64 -12.19
C VAL A 222 22.01 28.04 -12.47
N LYS A 223 22.21 26.74 -12.22
CA LYS A 223 23.48 26.04 -12.55
C LYS A 223 23.74 26.03 -14.06
N LYS A 224 22.71 25.79 -14.87
CA LYS A 224 22.81 25.87 -16.34
C LYS A 224 23.08 27.29 -16.83
N ALA A 225 22.42 28.29 -16.23
CA ALA A 225 22.62 29.70 -16.57
C ALA A 225 24.03 30.20 -16.20
N ALA A 226 24.57 29.80 -15.04
CA ALA A 226 25.93 30.14 -14.64
C ALA A 226 27.01 29.50 -15.54
N SER A 227 26.71 28.37 -16.17
CA SER A 227 27.62 27.72 -17.14
C SER A 227 27.57 28.35 -18.53
N ALA A 228 26.51 29.09 -18.87
CA ALA A 228 26.31 29.70 -20.18
C ALA A 228 26.42 31.22 -20.02
N ARG A 229 27.59 31.76 -20.39
CA ARG A 229 28.00 33.17 -20.22
C ARG A 229 26.97 34.20 -20.76
N ASP A 230 26.09 33.80 -21.69
CA ASP A 230 25.04 34.63 -22.32
C ASP A 230 23.60 34.37 -21.80
N ALA A 231 23.37 33.38 -20.93
CA ALA A 231 22.04 32.98 -20.49
C ALA A 231 21.46 33.86 -19.37
N PHE A 232 22.29 34.64 -18.68
CA PHE A 232 21.86 35.53 -17.60
C PHE A 232 20.85 36.59 -18.08
N LEU A 233 21.05 37.15 -19.27
CA LEU A 233 20.18 38.18 -19.86
C LEU A 233 18.82 37.65 -20.36
N ARG A 234 18.67 36.34 -20.60
CA ARG A 234 17.38 35.71 -20.97
C ARG A 234 16.62 35.15 -19.77
N PHE A 235 17.26 35.03 -18.61
CA PHE A 235 16.66 34.47 -17.39
C PHE A 235 15.68 35.45 -16.71
N GLU A 236 15.86 36.76 -16.91
CA GLU A 236 15.00 37.81 -16.33
C GLU A 236 13.62 37.93 -16.99
N ALA A 237 13.42 37.44 -18.22
CA ALA A 237 12.25 37.82 -19.03
C ALA A 237 10.93 37.06 -18.75
N GLY A 238 10.75 36.38 -17.60
CA GLY A 238 9.40 35.88 -17.26
C GLY A 238 9.26 34.66 -16.35
N ARG A 239 10.30 34.24 -15.61
CA ARG A 239 10.15 33.22 -14.56
C ARG A 239 10.46 33.82 -13.20
N PHE A 240 9.59 33.60 -12.22
CA PHE A 240 9.82 34.01 -10.84
C PHE A 240 11.02 33.24 -10.26
N VAL A 241 12.14 33.92 -10.06
CA VAL A 241 13.38 33.36 -9.55
C VAL A 241 13.47 33.64 -8.05
N TRP A 242 13.65 32.61 -7.23
CA TRP A 242 13.77 32.82 -5.78
C TRP A 242 15.19 33.19 -5.35
N PHE A 243 16.21 32.83 -6.15
CA PHE A 243 17.62 32.96 -5.79
C PHE A 243 18.50 33.43 -6.95
N ARG A 244 19.50 34.28 -6.66
CA ARG A 244 20.39 34.85 -7.68
C ARG A 244 21.61 33.98 -7.93
N THR A 245 22.05 33.20 -6.94
CA THR A 245 23.25 32.34 -7.06
C THR A 245 22.93 30.85 -6.92
N SER A 246 23.76 30.00 -7.53
CA SER A 246 23.62 28.54 -7.41
C SER A 246 23.84 28.03 -5.98
N ALA A 247 24.67 28.74 -5.19
CA ALA A 247 24.92 28.43 -3.79
C ALA A 247 23.73 28.74 -2.88
N GLU A 248 22.98 29.84 -3.13
CA GLU A 248 21.72 30.13 -2.44
C GLU A 248 20.66 29.08 -2.75
N ALA A 249 20.46 28.75 -4.03
CA ALA A 249 19.51 27.73 -4.44
C ALA A 249 19.83 26.36 -3.83
N LEU A 250 21.11 25.98 -3.75
CA LEU A 250 21.54 24.73 -3.11
C LEU A 250 21.23 24.73 -1.61
N ARG A 251 21.47 25.84 -0.90
CA ARG A 251 21.13 25.96 0.54
C ARG A 251 19.64 25.76 0.79
N VAL A 252 18.79 26.28 -0.08
CA VAL A 252 17.33 26.08 0.01
C VAL A 252 16.93 24.65 -0.29
N VAL A 253 17.52 24.01 -1.30
CA VAL A 253 17.31 22.57 -1.55
C VAL A 253 17.67 21.75 -0.31
N ILE A 254 18.84 22.01 0.30
CA ILE A 254 19.27 21.33 1.53
C ILE A 254 18.28 21.59 2.66
N PHE A 255 17.85 22.84 2.87
CA PHE A 255 16.87 23.17 3.90
C PHE A 255 15.53 22.47 3.69
N CYS A 256 15.02 22.44 2.46
CA CYS A 256 13.80 21.70 2.12
C CYS A 256 13.96 20.19 2.36
N LEU A 257 15.10 19.60 2.00
CA LEU A 257 15.41 18.19 2.25
C LEU A 257 15.47 17.88 3.75
N LEU A 258 16.15 18.72 4.54
CA LEU A 258 16.24 18.56 6.00
C LEU A 258 14.87 18.71 6.66
N SER A 259 14.08 19.70 6.22
CA SER A 259 12.70 19.88 6.69
C SER A 259 11.83 18.66 6.35
N PHE A 260 12.01 18.08 5.16
CA PHE A 260 11.24 16.93 4.71
C PHE A 260 11.63 15.67 5.47
N ALA A 261 12.93 15.48 5.70
CA ALA A 261 13.44 14.42 6.56
C ALA A 261 12.90 14.56 8.00
N LEU A 262 12.91 15.77 8.56
CA LEU A 262 12.37 16.03 9.90
C LEU A 262 10.87 15.73 9.98
N LEU A 263 10.09 16.12 8.96
CA LEU A 263 8.66 15.81 8.87
C LEU A 263 8.40 14.29 8.82
N LEU A 264 9.21 13.54 8.07
CA LEU A 264 9.12 12.08 8.02
C LEU A 264 9.54 11.43 9.35
N ILE A 265 10.60 11.89 10.00
CA ILE A 265 11.08 11.37 11.29
C ILE A 265 10.03 11.60 12.38
N THR A 266 9.49 12.83 12.46
CA THR A 266 8.43 13.18 13.43
C THR A 266 7.12 12.46 13.13
N GLY A 267 6.78 12.26 11.85
CA GLY A 267 5.63 11.47 11.43
C GLY A 267 5.77 9.98 11.72
N TYR A 268 6.98 9.43 11.61
CA TYR A 268 7.26 8.02 11.88
C TYR A 268 7.26 7.71 13.38
N GLY A 269 7.83 8.60 14.19
CA GLY A 269 7.99 8.42 15.62
C GLY A 269 7.33 9.53 16.45
N PRO A 270 5.98 9.64 16.48
CA PRO A 270 5.30 10.48 17.47
C PRO A 270 5.66 10.05 18.90
N ALA A 271 6.14 8.81 19.03
CA ALA A 271 6.64 8.16 20.20
C ALA A 271 8.04 8.58 20.68
N PHE A 272 8.80 9.41 19.94
CA PHE A 272 10.12 9.88 20.42
C PHE A 272 10.00 10.84 21.62
N PHE A 273 8.83 11.46 21.82
CA PHE A 273 8.66 12.58 22.75
C PHE A 273 7.67 12.44 23.93
N PRO A 274 6.96 11.33 24.23
CA PRO A 274 6.10 11.28 25.42
C PRO A 274 6.85 10.73 26.65
N ARG A 275 6.95 11.57 27.69
CA ARG A 275 7.40 11.22 29.06
C ARG A 275 6.25 10.78 29.98
N THR A 276 5.03 10.67 29.46
CA THR A 276 3.82 10.36 30.24
C THR A 276 3.46 8.88 30.10
N ALA A 277 3.32 8.20 31.24
CA ALA A 277 2.77 6.86 31.26
C ALA A 277 1.27 6.91 30.92
N THR A 278 0.79 5.96 30.12
CA THR A 278 -0.62 5.83 29.76
C THR A 278 -1.08 4.40 29.89
N VAL A 279 -2.33 4.22 30.31
CA VAL A 279 -3.00 2.93 30.39
C VAL A 279 -4.29 3.05 29.58
N ASN A 280 -4.43 2.22 28.54
CA ASN A 280 -5.59 2.22 27.66
C ASN A 280 -6.27 0.85 27.76
N MET A 281 -7.49 0.81 28.28
CA MET A 281 -8.33 -0.38 28.21
C MET A 281 -8.98 -0.41 26.82
N ILE A 282 -8.75 -1.49 26.08
CA ILE A 282 -9.25 -1.65 24.71
C ILE A 282 -10.55 -2.43 24.76
N ASP A 283 -11.61 -1.87 24.19
CA ASP A 283 -12.88 -2.58 24.02
C ASP A 283 -12.74 -3.66 22.93
N VAL A 284 -12.53 -4.89 23.37
CA VAL A 284 -12.44 -6.09 22.53
C VAL A 284 -13.76 -6.85 22.41
N GLY A 285 -14.84 -6.30 22.99
CA GLY A 285 -16.15 -6.93 23.10
C GLY A 285 -16.20 -8.06 24.13
N GLN A 286 -15.41 -9.11 23.95
CA GLN A 286 -15.35 -10.25 24.88
C GLN A 286 -13.92 -10.51 25.36
N GLY A 287 -13.77 -10.63 26.68
CA GLY A 287 -12.51 -10.75 27.39
C GLY A 287 -11.83 -9.40 27.63
N ASP A 288 -10.55 -9.44 27.98
CA ASP A 288 -9.78 -8.26 28.34
C ASP A 288 -8.67 -7.93 27.32
N SER A 289 -8.38 -6.63 27.19
CA SER A 289 -7.15 -6.18 26.53
C SER A 289 -6.73 -4.81 27.07
N LEU A 290 -5.50 -4.74 27.57
CA LEU A 290 -4.93 -3.54 28.20
C LEU A 290 -3.62 -3.17 27.52
N LEU A 291 -3.56 -1.96 26.98
CA LEU A 291 -2.37 -1.39 26.38
C LEU A 291 -1.74 -0.38 27.34
N ILE A 292 -0.57 -0.72 27.87
CA ILE A 292 0.20 0.12 28.79
C ILE A 292 1.40 0.68 28.05
N ARG A 293 1.64 1.98 28.21
CA ARG A 293 2.85 2.64 27.78
C ARG A 293 3.51 3.30 28.97
N THR A 294 4.74 2.93 29.27
CA THR A 294 5.47 3.50 30.42
C THR A 294 6.05 4.86 30.08
N SER A 295 6.37 5.65 31.10
CA SER A 295 7.09 6.92 30.95
C SER A 295 8.50 6.74 30.37
N GLY A 296 9.09 5.55 30.55
CA GLY A 296 10.37 5.14 29.95
C GLY A 296 10.25 4.69 28.49
N GLY A 297 9.06 4.73 27.89
CA GLY A 297 8.83 4.39 26.48
C GLY A 297 8.55 2.92 26.18
N ALA A 298 8.52 2.05 27.20
CA ALA A 298 8.18 0.65 27.01
C ALA A 298 6.69 0.48 26.72
N THR A 299 6.35 -0.41 25.78
CA THR A 299 4.97 -0.69 25.37
C THR A 299 4.61 -2.13 25.70
N LEU A 300 3.54 -2.30 26.47
CA LEU A 300 3.06 -3.59 26.94
C LEU A 300 1.61 -3.81 26.50
N LEU A 301 1.30 -5.02 26.08
CA LEU A 301 -0.08 -5.47 25.83
C LEU A 301 -0.40 -6.62 26.79
N VAL A 302 -1.44 -6.46 27.59
CA VAL A 302 -1.96 -7.51 28.48
C VAL A 302 -3.26 -8.02 27.85
N ASP A 303 -3.28 -9.30 27.51
CA ASP A 303 -4.39 -10.00 26.86
C ASP A 303 -4.86 -9.41 25.51
N GLY A 304 -5.48 -10.26 24.70
CA GLY A 304 -5.87 -9.95 23.32
C GLY A 304 -7.38 -9.96 23.07
N GLY A 305 -8.21 -10.24 24.08
CA GLY A 305 -9.61 -10.55 23.84
C GLY A 305 -9.81 -11.81 22.99
N GLY A 306 -11.08 -12.12 22.72
CA GLY A 306 -11.42 -13.17 21.76
C GLY A 306 -12.91 -13.46 21.69
N ALA A 307 -13.44 -13.51 20.46
CA ALA A 307 -14.81 -13.96 20.25
C ALA A 307 -14.89 -15.48 20.42
N MET A 308 -15.67 -15.94 21.40
CA MET A 308 -16.02 -17.35 21.52
C MET A 308 -17.03 -17.73 20.44
N THR A 309 -16.72 -18.79 19.69
CA THR A 309 -17.66 -19.37 18.73
C THR A 309 -18.26 -20.62 19.38
N PHE A 310 -19.47 -20.51 19.92
CA PHE A 310 -20.19 -21.68 20.44
C PHE A 310 -20.76 -22.47 19.25
N GLN A 311 -20.07 -23.54 18.83
CA GLN A 311 -20.59 -24.49 17.84
C GLN A 311 -21.32 -25.64 18.54
N LYS A 312 -22.53 -25.96 18.07
CA LYS A 312 -23.21 -27.24 18.37
C LYS A 312 -22.95 -28.24 17.23
N PRO A 313 -22.79 -29.54 17.51
CA PRO A 313 -22.67 -30.56 16.46
C PRO A 313 -23.85 -30.47 15.47
N GLY A 314 -23.56 -30.37 14.17
CA GLY A 314 -24.58 -30.26 13.10
C GLY A 314 -24.87 -28.84 12.58
N GLU A 315 -24.33 -27.78 13.18
CA GLU A 315 -24.61 -26.38 12.79
C GLU A 315 -23.55 -25.75 11.86
N ALA A 316 -22.93 -26.54 10.98
CA ALA A 316 -21.88 -26.04 10.08
C ALA A 316 -22.33 -24.86 9.20
N TRP A 317 -23.62 -24.81 8.85
CA TRP A 317 -24.24 -23.73 8.07
C TRP A 317 -24.28 -22.35 8.77
N LYS A 318 -24.17 -22.31 10.12
CA LYS A 318 -24.06 -21.05 10.87
C LYS A 318 -22.65 -20.45 10.85
N THR A 319 -21.67 -21.17 10.29
CA THR A 319 -20.29 -20.70 10.20
C THR A 319 -20.19 -19.60 9.14
N ARG A 320 -19.95 -18.37 9.58
CA ARG A 320 -19.62 -17.28 8.65
C ARG A 320 -18.37 -17.66 7.86
N LYS A 321 -18.41 -17.47 6.53
CA LYS A 321 -17.24 -17.66 5.65
C LYS A 321 -16.02 -16.84 6.07
N ASN A 322 -16.22 -15.70 6.76
CA ASN A 322 -15.14 -14.86 7.29
C ASN A 322 -15.50 -14.39 8.72
N PRO A 323 -15.10 -15.15 9.76
CA PRO A 323 -15.41 -14.80 11.15
C PRO A 323 -14.73 -13.49 11.57
N TYR A 324 -15.34 -12.77 12.51
CA TYR A 324 -14.72 -11.58 13.07
C TYR A 324 -13.61 -12.00 14.04
N GLU A 325 -12.36 -11.66 13.70
CA GLU A 325 -11.20 -11.88 14.55
C GLU A 325 -10.78 -10.55 15.19
N VAL A 326 -10.93 -10.46 16.52
CA VAL A 326 -10.56 -9.27 17.32
C VAL A 326 -9.13 -8.83 17.03
N GLY A 327 -8.19 -9.78 16.97
CA GLY A 327 -6.79 -9.52 16.67
C GLY A 327 -6.59 -8.78 15.33
N LYS A 328 -7.11 -9.33 14.22
CA LYS A 328 -6.90 -8.77 12.87
C LYS A 328 -7.74 -7.52 12.59
N LYS A 329 -8.97 -7.44 13.14
CA LYS A 329 -9.93 -6.38 12.80
C LYS A 329 -9.92 -5.21 13.78
N LEU A 330 -9.40 -5.39 14.99
CA LEU A 330 -9.36 -4.36 16.02
C LEU A 330 -7.94 -4.09 16.53
N LEU A 331 -7.30 -5.08 17.17
CA LEU A 331 -6.05 -4.86 17.89
C LEU A 331 -4.92 -4.44 16.96
N VAL A 332 -4.64 -5.20 15.91
CA VAL A 332 -3.53 -4.88 15.00
C VAL A 332 -3.72 -3.51 14.33
N PRO A 333 -4.90 -3.18 13.74
CA PRO A 333 -5.14 -1.85 13.21
C PRO A 333 -4.99 -0.74 14.25
N LEU A 334 -5.51 -0.93 15.47
CA LEU A 334 -5.42 0.06 16.56
C LEU A 334 -3.98 0.31 17.00
N LEU A 335 -3.20 -0.75 17.19
CA LEU A 335 -1.80 -0.67 17.61
C LEU A 335 -0.95 0.02 16.53
N LYS A 336 -1.15 -0.35 15.25
CA LYS A 336 -0.50 0.31 14.11
C LYS A 336 -0.90 1.78 14.02
N LYS A 337 -2.19 2.10 14.19
CA LYS A 337 -2.71 3.49 14.22
C LYS A 337 -2.08 4.35 15.32
N LYS A 338 -1.79 3.76 16.49
CA LYS A 338 -1.04 4.41 17.59
C LYS A 338 0.46 4.53 17.32
N GLY A 339 0.97 4.04 16.18
CA GLY A 339 2.38 4.07 15.83
C GLY A 339 3.24 3.12 16.66
N ILE A 340 2.66 2.00 17.11
CA ILE A 340 3.39 0.98 17.87
C ILE A 340 4.14 0.09 16.89
N HIS A 341 5.44 0.36 16.74
CA HIS A 341 6.32 -0.37 15.85
C HIS A 341 6.74 -1.74 16.39
N GLN A 342 6.70 -1.90 17.71
CA GLN A 342 7.11 -3.10 18.42
C GLN A 342 6.48 -3.12 19.81
N LEU A 343 6.15 -4.30 20.31
CA LEU A 343 5.75 -4.53 21.71
C LEU A 343 6.96 -5.03 22.49
N ASP A 344 7.27 -4.39 23.62
CA ASP A 344 8.34 -4.84 24.51
C ASP A 344 7.89 -6.07 25.29
N TYR A 345 6.63 -6.09 25.72
CA TYR A 345 6.04 -7.21 26.44
C TYR A 345 4.62 -7.49 25.94
N VAL A 346 4.34 -8.75 25.69
CA VAL A 346 2.97 -9.26 25.61
C VAL A 346 2.76 -10.17 26.81
N ILE A 347 1.73 -9.90 27.60
CA ILE A 347 1.41 -10.63 28.82
C ILE A 347 0.08 -11.35 28.60
N LEU A 348 0.07 -12.67 28.79
CA LEU A 348 -1.13 -13.49 28.77
C LEU A 348 -1.47 -13.92 30.20
N THR A 349 -2.59 -13.43 30.74
CA THR A 349 -3.01 -13.71 32.12
C THR A 349 -3.37 -15.17 32.29
N HIS A 350 -4.17 -15.71 31.37
CA HIS A 350 -4.57 -17.10 31.29
C HIS A 350 -4.91 -17.49 29.85
N GLN A 351 -4.97 -18.79 29.58
CA GLN A 351 -5.01 -19.37 28.24
C GLN A 351 -6.41 -19.67 27.72
N ASP A 352 -7.40 -18.90 28.16
CA ASP A 352 -8.76 -19.00 27.64
C ASP A 352 -8.91 -18.23 26.34
N THR A 353 -9.84 -18.71 25.50
CA THR A 353 -10.02 -18.23 24.12
C THR A 353 -10.34 -16.74 24.06
N ASP A 354 -11.03 -16.20 25.06
CA ASP A 354 -11.35 -14.79 25.23
C ASP A 354 -10.18 -13.94 25.71
N HIS A 355 -9.00 -14.50 25.98
CA HIS A 355 -7.78 -13.75 26.31
C HIS A 355 -6.64 -13.99 25.30
N SER A 356 -6.47 -15.23 24.81
CA SER A 356 -5.34 -15.60 23.95
C SER A 356 -5.58 -15.39 22.45
N LYS A 357 -6.82 -15.51 21.99
CA LYS A 357 -7.14 -15.61 20.55
C LYS A 357 -6.76 -14.35 19.76
N GLY A 358 -6.99 -13.17 20.31
CA GLY A 358 -6.60 -11.92 19.66
C GLY A 358 -5.09 -11.72 19.54
N LEU A 359 -4.30 -12.34 20.43
CA LEU A 359 -2.84 -12.22 20.44
C LEU A 359 -2.19 -12.93 19.25
N GLN A 360 -2.85 -13.92 18.63
CA GLN A 360 -2.33 -14.60 17.43
C GLN A 360 -1.97 -13.60 16.33
N ALA A 361 -2.91 -12.74 15.96
CA ALA A 361 -2.71 -11.75 14.91
C ALA A 361 -1.67 -10.70 15.32
N VAL A 362 -1.64 -10.32 16.60
CA VAL A 362 -0.66 -9.37 17.14
C VAL A 362 0.76 -9.92 16.98
N VAL A 363 1.00 -11.17 17.39
CA VAL A 363 2.31 -11.81 17.26
C VAL A 363 2.68 -12.06 15.79
N GLU A 364 1.71 -12.35 14.93
CA GLU A 364 1.93 -12.50 13.47
C GLU A 364 2.35 -11.19 12.80
N GLU A 365 1.75 -10.06 13.15
CA GLU A 365 1.91 -8.81 12.40
C GLU A 365 2.81 -7.76 13.06
N ILE A 366 2.93 -7.76 14.39
CA ILE A 366 3.71 -6.76 15.15
C ILE A 366 4.91 -7.47 15.81
N PRO A 367 6.14 -6.95 15.66
CA PRO A 367 7.30 -7.47 16.39
C PRO A 367 7.07 -7.46 17.90
N VAL A 368 7.37 -8.57 18.57
CA VAL A 368 7.28 -8.72 20.04
C VAL A 368 8.65 -9.08 20.59
N LYS A 369 9.15 -8.36 21.60
CA LYS A 369 10.45 -8.66 22.23
C LYS A 369 10.38 -9.79 23.24
N ARG A 370 9.32 -9.85 24.04
CA ARG A 370 9.15 -10.84 25.12
C ARG A 370 7.68 -11.20 25.28
N PHE A 371 7.41 -12.47 25.48
CA PHE A 371 6.06 -12.98 25.75
C PHE A 371 6.04 -13.60 27.15
N ILE A 372 5.15 -13.12 28.01
CA ILE A 372 5.01 -13.52 29.42
C ILE A 372 3.70 -14.28 29.56
N PHE A 373 3.74 -15.41 30.25
CA PHE A 373 2.56 -16.23 30.57
C PHE A 373 2.72 -16.91 31.92
N ASN A 374 1.65 -17.53 32.41
CA ASN A 374 1.57 -18.16 33.73
C ASN A 374 2.33 -19.50 33.89
N GLY A 375 3.23 -19.87 32.97
CA GLY A 375 4.05 -21.09 33.05
C GLY A 375 3.33 -22.41 32.73
N THR A 376 1.99 -22.44 32.74
CA THR A 376 1.19 -23.62 32.36
C THR A 376 0.92 -23.66 30.86
N PHE A 377 0.53 -24.81 30.29
CA PHE A 377 0.07 -24.87 28.89
C PHE A 377 -1.29 -25.58 28.82
N LYS A 378 -2.29 -24.90 28.25
CA LYS A 378 -3.65 -25.43 28.04
C LYS A 378 -3.81 -25.80 26.56
N ALA A 379 -3.79 -27.09 26.28
CA ALA A 379 -3.88 -27.62 24.91
C ALA A 379 -5.26 -27.30 24.31
N ASN A 380 -5.26 -26.44 23.28
CA ASN A 380 -6.38 -26.21 22.37
C ASN A 380 -5.81 -25.65 21.05
N ALA A 381 -6.61 -25.69 19.99
CA ALA A 381 -6.17 -25.28 18.65
C ALA A 381 -5.67 -23.82 18.59
N ASP A 382 -6.27 -22.92 19.37
CA ASP A 382 -5.90 -21.49 19.41
C ASP A 382 -4.51 -21.29 20.06
N ASN A 383 -4.28 -21.91 21.21
CA ASN A 383 -3.04 -21.82 21.98
C ASN A 383 -1.90 -22.56 21.27
N GLU A 384 -2.15 -23.74 20.70
CA GLU A 384 -1.14 -24.45 19.90
C GLU A 384 -0.64 -23.60 18.74
N LYS A 385 -1.56 -22.90 18.06
CA LYS A 385 -1.22 -21.96 17.00
C LYS A 385 -0.43 -20.75 17.51
N LEU A 386 -0.85 -20.18 18.65
CA LEU A 386 -0.15 -19.06 19.28
C LEU A 386 1.28 -19.40 19.68
N PHE A 387 1.45 -20.44 20.49
CA PHE A 387 2.77 -20.86 20.96
C PHE A 387 3.67 -21.34 19.82
N SER A 388 3.14 -22.05 18.82
CA SER A 388 3.94 -22.42 17.64
C SER A 388 4.42 -21.21 16.85
N THR A 389 3.59 -20.16 16.74
CA THR A 389 3.96 -18.90 16.09
C THR A 389 5.05 -18.16 16.88
N ILE A 390 4.91 -18.08 18.20
CA ILE A 390 5.90 -17.49 19.11
C ILE A 390 7.26 -18.19 18.97
N LEU A 391 7.27 -19.52 19.01
CA LEU A 391 8.48 -20.33 18.86
C LEU A 391 9.12 -20.16 17.48
N LYS A 392 8.33 -20.17 16.41
CA LYS A 392 8.80 -19.97 15.03
C LYS A 392 9.46 -18.59 14.84
N LYS A 393 8.91 -17.56 15.50
CA LYS A 393 9.47 -16.21 15.50
C LYS A 393 10.61 -16.01 16.49
N ARG A 394 10.99 -17.04 17.26
CA ARG A 394 12.05 -17.00 18.28
C ARG A 394 11.84 -15.90 19.31
N ILE A 395 10.58 -15.66 19.70
CA ILE A 395 10.25 -14.69 20.74
C ILE A 395 10.54 -15.34 22.11
N PRO A 396 11.37 -14.73 22.97
CA PRO A 396 11.61 -15.19 24.33
C PRO A 396 10.32 -15.38 25.13
N LEU A 397 10.11 -16.59 25.63
CA LEU A 397 9.03 -16.95 26.55
C LEU A 397 9.52 -16.82 27.99
N ILE A 398 8.75 -16.12 28.82
CA ILE A 398 8.99 -15.99 30.25
C ILE A 398 7.78 -16.60 30.96
N GLY A 399 7.97 -17.77 31.54
CA GLY A 399 7.00 -18.44 32.41
C GLY A 399 7.41 -18.27 33.86
N GLY A 400 6.44 -17.98 34.73
CA GLY A 400 6.62 -17.97 36.19
C GLY A 400 6.69 -19.36 36.79
#